data_AF-A0A9N9NME1-F1
#
_entry.id   AF-A0A9N9NME1-F1
#
_cell.length_a   1.000
_cell.length_b   1.000
_cell.length_c   1.000
_cell.angle_alpha   90.00
_cell.angle_beta   90.00
_cell.angle_gamma   90.00
#
_symmetry.space_group_name_H-M   'P 1'
#
loop_
_entity.id
_entity.type
_entity.pdbx_description
1 polymer ?
#
loop_
_entity_poly.entity_id
_entity_poly.type
_entity_poly.pdbx_seq_one_letter_code
_entity_poly.pdbx_strand_id
1 'polypeptide(L)' 'EAKNFKEIAIDNEDISCTVLAIEYLGVVMFGQFKDVCVMCWKKASKALKKLVDEKEFEGVFKKARD' A
#
# COMPACT_ATOMS: atom_id res chain seq x y z
N GLU A 1 -20.47 -5.96 -3.39
CA GLU A 1 -20.26 -4.65 -4.03
C GLU A 1 -18.77 -4.45 -4.30
N ALA A 2 -18.41 -3.89 -5.45
CA ALA A 2 -17.02 -3.54 -5.73
C ALA A 2 -16.65 -2.32 -4.87
N LYS A 3 -15.64 -2.45 -4.00
CA LYS A 3 -15.13 -1.34 -3.20
C LYS A 3 -14.70 -0.22 -4.15
N ASN A 4 -15.35 0.93 -4.04
CA ASN A 4 -15.15 2.07 -4.90
C ASN A 4 -13.87 2.79 -4.45
N PHE A 5 -12.78 2.64 -5.21
CA PHE A 5 -11.46 3.21 -4.88
C PHE A 5 -11.43 4.76 -4.80
N LYS A 6 -12.56 5.44 -5.04
CA LYS A 6 -12.73 6.90 -4.94
C LYS A 6 -12.73 7.44 -3.50
N GLU A 7 -12.84 6.62 -2.47
CA GLU A 7 -12.86 7.10 -1.07
C GLU A 7 -11.47 7.21 -0.42
N ILE A 8 -10.42 6.72 -1.07
CA ILE A 8 -9.05 6.87 -0.57
C ILE A 8 -8.61 8.30 -0.90
N ALA A 9 -8.82 9.23 0.03
CA ALA A 9 -8.42 10.64 -0.07
C ALA A 9 -6.88 10.79 -0.08
N ILE A 10 -6.28 10.35 -1.19
CA ILE A 10 -4.90 10.53 -1.60
C ILE A 10 -4.98 11.10 -3.01
N ASP A 11 -4.83 12.42 -3.15
CA ASP A 11 -4.92 13.11 -4.45
C ASP A 11 -3.77 12.77 -5.41
N ASN A 12 -2.76 12.02 -4.94
CA ASN A 12 -1.63 11.55 -5.72
C ASN A 12 -1.83 10.06 -6.11
N GLU A 13 -2.09 9.84 -7.40
CA GLU A 13 -2.36 8.51 -7.97
C GLU A 13 -1.21 7.51 -7.74
N ASP A 14 0.05 7.95 -7.84
CA ASP A 14 1.22 7.08 -7.61
C ASP A 14 1.27 6.57 -6.17
N ILE A 15 0.94 7.44 -5.20
CA ILE A 15 0.88 7.08 -3.79
C ILE A 15 -0.27 6.10 -3.55
N SER A 16 -1.45 6.37 -4.12
CA SER A 16 -2.63 5.51 -3.99
C SER A 16 -2.40 4.11 -4.58
N CYS A 17 -1.90 4.04 -5.82
CA CYS A 17 -1.56 2.77 -6.47
C CYS A 17 -0.49 1.99 -5.69
N THR A 18 0.52 2.68 -5.17
CA THR A 18 1.59 2.04 -4.39
C THR A 18 1.07 1.45 -3.08
N VAL A 19 0.25 2.19 -2.34
CA VAL A 19 -0.33 1.73 -1.06
C VAL A 19 -1.25 0.53 -1.29
N LEU A 20 -2.12 0.60 -2.30
CA LEU A 20 -3.02 -0.51 -2.66
C LEU A 20 -2.25 -1.78 -3.05
N ALA A 21 -1.17 -1.64 -3.82
CA ALA A 21 -0.30 -2.76 -4.17
C ALA A 21 0.33 -3.39 -2.92
N ILE A 22 0.74 -2.59 -1.94
CA ILE A 22 1.33 -3.08 -0.68
C ILE A 22 0.29 -3.82 0.17
N GLU A 23 -0.94 -3.30 0.29
CA GLU A 23 -2.02 -3.97 1.02
C GLU A 23 -2.42 -5.28 0.35
N TYR A 24 -2.54 -5.30 -0.98
CA TYR A 24 -2.84 -6.50 -1.74
C TYR A 24 -1.75 -7.57 -1.60
N LEU A 25 -0.47 -7.17 -1.62
CA LEU A 25 0.67 -8.04 -1.29
C LEU A 25 0.52 -8.65 0.11
N GLY A 26 0.02 -7.87 1.07
CA GLY A 26 -0.31 -8.31 2.42
C GLY A 26 -1.36 -9.43 2.45
N VAL A 27 -2.44 -9.26 1.69
CA VAL A 27 -3.61 -10.17 1.71
C VAL A 27 -3.39 -11.44 0.91
N VAL A 28 -2.94 -11.34 -0.34
CA VAL A 28 -2.94 -12.47 -1.29
C VAL A 28 -1.67 -13.30 -1.20
N MET A 29 -0.57 -12.68 -0.80
CA MET A 29 0.76 -13.20 -1.12
C MET A 29 1.48 -13.84 0.08
N PHE A 30 1.10 -13.49 1.31
CA PHE A 30 1.71 -14.03 2.54
C PHE A 30 1.34 -15.49 2.87
N GLY A 31 0.43 -16.13 2.13
CA GLY A 31 0.02 -17.52 2.36
C GLY A 31 0.96 -18.58 1.77
N GLN A 32 1.44 -18.38 0.53
CA GLN A 32 2.23 -19.39 -0.20
C GLN A 32 3.66 -18.95 -0.54
N PHE A 33 3.94 -17.65 -0.63
CA PHE A 33 5.22 -17.12 -1.11
C PHE A 33 5.84 -16.10 -0.15
N LYS A 34 5.61 -16.30 1.15
CA LYS A 34 5.96 -15.37 2.24
C LYS A 34 7.34 -14.72 2.07
N ASP A 35 8.38 -15.48 1.77
CA ASP A 35 9.75 -14.93 1.68
C ASP A 35 9.96 -13.99 0.47
N VAL A 36 9.37 -14.33 -0.69
CA VAL A 36 9.41 -13.50 -1.90
C VAL A 36 8.55 -12.25 -1.70
N CYS A 37 7.39 -12.43 -1.07
CA CYS A 37 6.44 -11.36 -0.81
C CYS A 37 6.94 -10.37 0.24
N VAL A 38 7.68 -10.83 1.26
CA VAL A 38 8.36 -9.97 2.23
C VAL A 38 9.37 -9.05 1.54
N MET A 39 10.13 -9.55 0.56
CA MET A 39 11.06 -8.69 -0.19
C MET A 39 10.33 -7.65 -1.05
N CYS A 40 9.27 -8.05 -1.74
CA CYS A 40 8.43 -7.13 -2.53
C CYS A 40 7.79 -6.06 -1.64
N TRP A 41 7.22 -6.46 -0.51
CA TRP A 41 6.63 -5.57 0.49
C TRP A 41 7.67 -4.58 1.01
N LYS A 42 8.87 -5.03 1.41
CA LYS A 42 9.93 -4.14 1.89
C LYS A 42 10.36 -3.11 0.85
N LYS A 43 10.49 -3.51 -0.43
CA LYS A 43 10.87 -2.60 -1.52
C LYS A 43 9.77 -1.58 -1.79
N ALA A 44 8.51 -2.01 -1.85
CA ALA A 44 7.37 -1.14 -2.08
C ALA A 44 7.19 -0.15 -0.92
N SER A 45 7.28 -0.60 0.34
CA SER A 45 7.27 0.28 1.52
C SER A 45 8.41 1.31 1.50
N LYS A 46 9.61 0.92 1.05
CA LYS A 46 10.73 1.87 0.89
C LYS A 46 10.49 2.88 -0.22
N ALA A 47 9.85 2.48 -1.32
CA ALA A 47 9.47 3.40 -2.40
C ALA A 47 8.40 4.39 -1.92
N LEU A 48 7.39 3.91 -1.21
CA LEU A 48 6.34 4.73 -0.63
C LEU A 48 6.92 5.77 0.34
N LYS A 49 7.85 5.40 1.23
CA LYS A 49 8.56 6.35 2.11
C LYS A 49 9.32 7.48 1.40
N LYS A 50 9.57 7.36 0.09
CA LYS A 50 10.17 8.45 -0.71
C LYS A 50 9.12 9.34 -1.36
N LEU A 51 7.87 8.87 -1.44
CA LEU A 51 6.75 9.56 -2.07
C LEU A 51 5.86 10.29 -1.05
N VAL A 52 5.87 9.84 0.20
CA VAL A 52 5.15 10.48 1.32
C VAL A 52 6.14 10.89 2.40
N ASP A 53 5.89 12.03 3.03
CA ASP A 53 6.58 12.42 4.25
C ASP A 53 6.39 11.37 5.33
N GLU A 54 7.41 11.16 6.16
CA GLU A 54 7.41 10.09 7.18
C GLU A 54 6.23 10.20 8.16
N LYS A 55 5.73 11.43 8.38
CA LYS A 55 4.54 11.72 9.20
C LYS A 55 3.22 11.28 8.56
N GLU A 56 3.17 11.16 7.24
CA GLU A 56 1.98 10.80 6.47
C GLU A 56 1.95 9.30 6.12
N PHE A 57 3.09 8.61 6.27
CA PHE A 57 3.26 7.21 5.90
C PHE A 57 2.23 6.28 6.56
N GLU A 58 1.99 6.40 7.87
CA GLU A 58 0.97 5.58 8.54
C GLU A 58 -0.46 6.00 8.17
N GLY A 59 -0.68 7.29 7.91
CA GLY A 59 -1.97 7.85 7.53
C GLY A 59 -2.46 7.33 6.18
N VAL A 60 -1.56 7.16 5.21
CA VAL A 60 -1.94 6.64 3.87
C VAL A 60 -2.35 5.18 3.91
N PHE A 61 -1.74 4.34 4.76
CA PHE A 61 -2.18 2.95 4.93
C PHE A 61 -3.54 2.85 5.61
N LYS A 62 -3.82 3.69 6.61
CA LYS A 62 -5.12 3.72 7.27
C LYS A 62 -6.23 4.07 6.26
N LYS A 63 -6.01 5.12 5.46
CA LYS A 63 -6.95 5.54 4.41
C LYS A 63 -7.19 4.50 3.31
N ALA A 64 -6.23 3.62 3.04
CA ALA A 64 -6.38 2.59 2.01
C ALA A 64 -7.08 1.32 2.50
N ARG A 65 -7.23 1.15 3.82
CA ARG A 65 -7.92 0.01 4.44
C ARG A 65 -9.40 0.29 4.74
N ASP A 66 -9.73 1.54 5.02
CA ASP A 66 -11.10 2.06 5.14
C ASP A 66 -11.79 2.03 3.75
#